data_AF-A0A7J8TCY1-F1
#
_entry.id   AF-A0A7J8TCY1-F1
#
_cell.length_a   1.000
_cell.length_b   1.000
_cell.length_c   1.000
_cell.angle_alpha   90.00
_cell.angle_beta   90.00
_cell.angle_gamma   90.00
#
_symmetry.space_group_name_H-M   'P 1'
#
loop_
_entity.id
_entity.type
_entity.pdbx_description
1 polymer ?
#
loop_
_entity_poly.entity_id
_entity_poly.type
_entity_poly.pdbx_seq_one_letter_code
_entity_poly.pdbx_strand_id
1 'polypeptide(L)'
;MLPPPLTYISIHKFENLEYMCSKGFQHLTSLQKLFIVNCPKLTSLPEKDMLLSLECLYISNCPLLEEGCSRGKGREWSKIAHIPFVQIEADLDQRIGVKKASTVMLSNVYDME
;
A
#
# COMPACT_ATOMS: atom_id res chain seq x y z
N MET A 1 28.48 -7.54 9.60
CA MET A 1 27.24 -8.12 9.02
C MET A 1 26.42 -6.96 8.47
N LEU A 2 25.89 -7.08 7.25
CA LEU A 2 24.95 -6.09 6.70
C LEU A 2 23.56 -6.33 7.30
N PRO A 3 22.76 -5.28 7.52
CA PRO A 3 21.39 -5.46 7.97
C PRO A 3 20.60 -6.27 6.92
N PRO A 4 19.64 -7.10 7.35
CA PRO A 4 18.79 -7.83 6.43
C PRO A 4 18.03 -6.86 5.51
N PRO A 5 17.77 -7.24 4.26
CA PRO A 5 17.00 -6.42 3.33
C PRO A 5 15.58 -6.18 3.86
N LEU A 6 15.08 -4.95 3.69
CA LEU A 6 13.71 -4.62 4.07
C LEU A 6 12.73 -5.10 3.00
N THR A 7 11.89 -6.07 3.34
CA THR A 7 10.92 -6.69 2.41
C THR A 7 9.49 -6.21 2.61
N TYR A 8 9.21 -5.57 3.75
CA TYR A 8 7.87 -5.15 4.14
C TYR A 8 7.89 -3.72 4.71
N ILE A 9 6.99 -2.88 4.22
CA ILE A 9 6.71 -1.55 4.78
C ILE A 9 5.21 -1.43 5.00
N SER A 10 4.86 -0.90 6.17
CA SER A 10 3.50 -0.51 6.47
C SER A 10 3.42 0.92 6.98
N ILE A 11 2.51 1.70 6.41
CA ILE A 11 2.23 3.10 6.76
C ILE A 11 0.81 3.16 7.28
N HIS A 12 0.66 3.50 8.56
CA HIS A 12 -0.65 3.51 9.23
C HIS A 12 -0.92 4.85 9.89
N LYS A 13 -2.15 5.36 9.73
CA LYS A 13 -2.71 6.47 10.52
C LYS A 13 -1.89 7.77 10.43
N PHE A 14 -1.31 8.04 9.26
CA PHE A 14 -0.66 9.32 9.00
C PHE A 14 -1.64 10.33 8.44
N GLU A 15 -2.30 11.07 9.34
CA GLU A 15 -3.35 12.04 8.99
C GLU A 15 -2.87 13.24 8.17
N ASN A 16 -1.57 13.56 8.27
CA ASN A 16 -0.96 14.71 7.61
C ASN A 16 0.04 14.35 6.51
N LEU A 17 0.20 13.06 6.20
CA LEU A 17 1.13 12.64 5.14
C LEU A 17 0.49 12.89 3.78
N GLU A 18 1.05 13.83 3.02
CA GLU A 18 0.53 14.23 1.70
C GLU A 18 1.23 13.50 0.54
N TYR A 19 2.52 13.20 0.72
CA TYR A 19 3.38 12.60 -0.31
C TYR A 19 4.41 11.65 0.30
N MET A 20 4.80 10.65 -0.49
CA MET A 20 5.91 9.75 -0.17
C MET A 20 7.17 10.23 -0.91
N CYS A 21 8.30 10.30 -0.21
CA CYS A 21 9.56 10.70 -0.84
C CYS A 21 10.12 9.54 -1.69
N SER A 22 10.14 9.68 -3.01
CA SER A 22 10.69 8.66 -3.92
C SER A 22 12.15 8.30 -3.61
N LYS A 23 12.99 9.28 -3.19
CA LYS A 23 14.38 9.02 -2.79
C LYS A 23 14.49 8.09 -1.58
N GLY A 24 13.47 8.03 -0.71
CA GLY A 24 13.43 7.09 0.41
C GLY A 24 13.26 5.63 -0.03
N PHE A 25 12.71 5.40 -1.22
CA PHE A 25 12.47 4.06 -1.77
C PHE A 25 13.59 3.58 -2.70
N GLN A 26 14.50 4.46 -3.12
CA GLN A 26 15.54 4.13 -4.12
C GLN A 26 16.50 3.01 -3.71
N HIS A 27 16.66 2.77 -2.42
CA HIS A 27 17.54 1.72 -1.89
C HIS A 27 16.77 0.50 -1.38
N LEU A 28 15.43 0.53 -1.47
CA LEU A 28 14.56 -0.55 -1.01
C LEU A 28 14.36 -1.59 -2.12
N THR A 29 15.45 -2.06 -2.72
CA THR A 29 15.45 -2.94 -3.89
C THR A 29 14.88 -4.34 -3.62
N SER A 30 14.69 -4.70 -2.35
CA SER A 30 14.11 -5.97 -1.91
C SER A 30 12.69 -5.81 -1.34
N LEU A 31 12.08 -4.63 -1.45
CA LEU A 31 10.75 -4.38 -0.90
C LEU A 31 9.69 -5.12 -1.72
N GLN A 32 9.02 -6.08 -1.10
CA GLN A 32 8.01 -6.93 -1.74
C GLN A 32 6.59 -6.53 -1.36
N LYS A 33 6.38 -5.96 -0.18
CA LYS A 33 5.06 -5.66 0.37
C LYS A 33 4.98 -4.21 0.84
N LEU A 34 3.99 -3.46 0.33
CA LEU A 34 3.70 -2.09 0.75
C LEU A 34 2.23 -1.96 1.17
N PHE A 35 2.02 -1.64 2.44
CA PHE A 35 0.69 -1.50 3.03
C PHE A 35 0.50 -0.04 3.45
N ILE A 36 -0.61 0.58 3.04
CA ILE A 36 -0.93 1.97 3.34
C ILE A 36 -2.37 2.03 3.85
N VAL A 37 -2.55 2.39 5.12
CA VAL A 37 -3.86 2.34 5.78
C VAL A 37 -4.14 3.63 6.56
N ASN A 38 -5.33 4.17 6.43
CA ASN A 38 -5.79 5.38 7.17
C ASN A 38 -4.86 6.60 6.95
N CYS A 39 -4.50 6.88 5.69
CA CYS A 39 -3.68 8.04 5.32
C CYS A 39 -4.51 8.99 4.43
N PRO A 40 -5.43 9.79 5.01
CA PRO A 40 -6.47 10.49 4.26
C PRO A 40 -5.96 11.58 3.32
N LYS A 41 -4.80 12.18 3.63
CA LYS A 41 -4.20 13.24 2.82
C LYS A 41 -3.19 12.73 1.79
N LEU A 42 -2.87 11.44 1.78
CA LEU A 42 -1.86 10.91 0.88
C LEU A 42 -2.39 10.88 -0.54
N THR A 43 -1.66 11.50 -1.48
CA THR A 43 -2.14 11.70 -2.86
C THR A 43 -1.38 10.88 -3.90
N SER A 44 -0.16 10.42 -3.60
CA SER A 44 0.72 9.83 -4.60
C SER A 44 1.61 8.72 -4.02
N LEU A 45 1.91 7.73 -4.87
CA LEU A 45 2.91 6.70 -4.60
C LEU A 45 4.31 7.13 -5.05
N PRO A 46 5.38 6.47 -4.55
CA PRO A 46 6.72 6.60 -5.13
C PRO A 46 6.73 6.29 -6.62
N GLU A 47 7.78 6.76 -7.32
CA GLU A 47 7.93 6.50 -8.75
C GLU A 47 7.98 5.01 -9.07
N LYS A 48 7.47 4.64 -10.27
CA LYS A 48 7.34 3.25 -10.72
C LYS A 48 8.64 2.45 -10.55
N ASP A 49 9.77 3.05 -10.91
CA ASP A 49 11.09 2.41 -10.85
C ASP A 49 11.47 1.97 -9.43
N MET A 50 10.89 2.60 -8.41
CA MET A 50 11.11 2.29 -7.00
C MET A 50 10.17 1.20 -6.48
N LEU A 51 9.17 0.81 -7.28
CA LEU A 51 8.14 -0.18 -6.95
C LEU A 51 8.33 -1.47 -7.78
N LEU A 52 9.47 -1.64 -8.46
CA LEU A 52 9.70 -2.77 -9.35
C LEU A 52 9.82 -4.11 -8.62
N SER A 53 10.27 -4.10 -7.36
CA SER A 53 10.35 -5.31 -6.52
C SER A 53 9.04 -5.65 -5.82
N LEU A 54 8.01 -4.77 -5.87
CA LEU A 54 6.76 -4.99 -5.16
C LEU A 54 5.97 -6.13 -5.80
N GLU A 55 5.60 -7.08 -4.95
CA GLU A 55 4.72 -8.19 -5.26
C GLU A 55 3.30 -7.90 -4.79
N CYS A 56 3.15 -7.13 -3.70
CA CYS A 56 1.88 -6.83 -3.07
C CYS A 56 1.75 -5.36 -2.65
N LEU A 57 0.64 -4.74 -3.04
CA LEU A 57 0.22 -3.41 -2.63
C LEU A 57 -1.19 -3.48 -2.02
N TYR A 58 -1.31 -3.01 -0.78
CA TYR A 58 -2.59 -2.86 -0.10
C TYR A 58 -2.81 -1.40 0.28
N ILE A 59 -3.92 -0.82 -0.17
CA ILE A 59 -4.34 0.54 0.15
C ILE A 59 -5.74 0.50 0.75
N SER A 60 -5.91 1.10 1.93
CA SER A 60 -7.23 1.22 2.54
C SER A 60 -7.40 2.49 3.36
N ASN A 61 -8.58 3.09 3.31
CA ASN A 61 -8.88 4.37 3.97
C ASN A 61 -7.92 5.50 3.61
N CYS A 62 -7.56 5.55 2.33
CA CYS A 62 -6.71 6.56 1.76
C CYS A 62 -7.43 7.19 0.55
N PRO A 63 -8.57 7.89 0.74
CA PRO A 63 -9.50 8.27 -0.32
C PRO A 63 -8.83 8.95 -1.53
N LEU A 64 -7.92 9.89 -1.29
CA LEU A 64 -7.22 10.60 -2.36
C LEU A 64 -6.29 9.69 -3.17
N LEU A 65 -5.68 8.70 -2.51
CA LEU A 65 -4.80 7.73 -3.15
C LEU A 65 -5.59 6.62 -3.83
N GLU A 66 -6.68 6.14 -3.22
CA GLU A 66 -7.60 5.16 -3.79
C GLU A 66 -8.17 5.67 -5.12
N GLU A 67 -8.66 6.91 -5.14
CA GLU A 67 -9.09 7.58 -6.37
C GLU A 67 -7.95 7.63 -7.40
N GLY A 68 -6.76 8.03 -6.95
CA GLY A 68 -5.56 8.07 -7.78
C GLY A 68 -5.13 6.71 -8.35
N CYS A 69 -5.45 5.61 -7.67
CA CYS A 69 -5.09 4.25 -8.07
C CYS A 69 -6.23 3.51 -8.79
N SER A 70 -7.31 4.20 -9.17
CA SER A 70 -8.44 3.61 -9.89
C SER A 70 -8.01 2.81 -11.13
N ARG A 71 -8.42 1.54 -11.21
CA ARG A 71 -8.00 0.61 -12.27
C ARG A 71 -8.26 1.18 -13.67
N GLY A 72 -7.19 1.33 -14.45
CA GLY A 72 -7.22 1.77 -15.85
C GLY A 72 -7.48 3.27 -16.09
N LYS A 73 -7.71 4.07 -15.04
CA LYS A 73 -8.04 5.50 -15.19
C LYS A 73 -7.32 6.43 -14.19
N GLY A 74 -6.93 5.90 -13.04
CA GLY A 74 -6.29 6.66 -11.98
C GLY A 74 -4.91 7.16 -12.38
N ARG A 75 -4.56 8.38 -11.95
CA ARG A 75 -3.25 9.03 -12.23
C ARG A 75 -2.04 8.20 -11.78
N GLU A 76 -2.22 7.38 -10.75
CA GLU A 76 -1.18 6.50 -10.19
C GLU A 76 -1.21 5.08 -10.77
N TRP A 77 -2.23 4.71 -11.57
CA TRP A 77 -2.41 3.34 -12.04
C TRP A 77 -1.19 2.80 -12.81
N SER A 78 -0.53 3.65 -13.60
CA SER A 78 0.67 3.27 -14.37
C SER A 78 1.86 2.87 -13.48
N LYS A 79 1.91 3.34 -12.22
CA LYS A 79 2.93 3.00 -11.23
C LYS A 79 2.71 1.63 -10.59
N ILE A 80 1.49 1.11 -10.62
CA ILE A 80 1.11 -0.12 -9.90
C ILE A 80 0.58 -1.23 -10.81
N ALA A 81 0.33 -0.95 -12.09
CA ALA A 81 -0.23 -1.91 -13.03
C ALA A 81 0.63 -3.16 -13.26
N HIS A 82 1.93 -3.10 -12.96
CA HIS A 82 2.84 -4.25 -13.06
C HIS A 82 2.87 -5.12 -11.80
N ILE A 83 2.29 -4.65 -10.68
CA ILE A 83 2.32 -5.35 -9.40
C ILE A 83 1.34 -6.53 -9.47
N PRO A 84 1.76 -7.77 -9.17
CA PRO A 84 0.91 -8.96 -9.25
C PRO A 84 -0.35 -8.88 -8.38
N PHE A 85 -0.22 -8.38 -7.15
CA PHE A 85 -1.33 -8.29 -6.21
C PHE A 85 -1.55 -6.85 -5.77
N VAL A 86 -2.68 -6.27 -6.20
CA VAL A 86 -3.11 -4.91 -5.84
C VAL A 86 -4.51 -4.98 -5.26
N GLN A 87 -4.65 -4.54 -4.01
CA GLN A 87 -5.93 -4.47 -3.30
C GLN A 87 -6.15 -3.04 -2.79
N ILE A 88 -7.29 -2.46 -3.15
CA ILE A 88 -7.66 -1.09 -2.84
C ILE A 88 -9.07 -1.15 -2.25
N GLU A 89 -9.20 -0.89 -0.96
CA GLU A 89 -10.44 -1.04 -0.20
C GLU A 89 -10.82 0.23 0.56
N ALA A 90 -11.94 0.83 0.20
CA ALA A 90 -12.59 1.83 1.03
C ALA A 90 -13.24 1.12 2.24
N ASP A 91 -12.75 1.33 3.46
CA ASP A 91 -13.40 0.82 4.66
C ASP A 91 -14.68 1.63 4.91
N LEU A 92 -15.83 1.01 4.62
CA LEU A 92 -17.14 1.58 4.93
C LEU A 92 -17.49 1.46 6.43
N ASP A 93 -16.60 0.91 7.27
CA ASP A 93 -16.92 0.46 8.63
C ASP A 93 -16.66 1.50 9.74
N GLN A 94 -16.34 2.76 9.40
CA GLN A 94 -16.32 3.84 10.42
C GLN A 94 -17.70 4.14 11.05
N ARG A 95 -18.80 3.55 10.55
CA ARG A 95 -20.16 3.89 11.01
C ARG A 95 -20.84 2.84 11.88
N ILE A 96 -20.43 1.57 11.91
CA ILE A 96 -21.07 0.55 12.76
C ILE A 96 -19.98 -0.45 13.18
N GLY A 97 -19.83 -0.72 14.47
CA GLY A 97 -18.91 -1.74 14.96
C GLY A 97 -19.35 -3.16 14.55
N VAL A 98 -19.12 -3.54 13.31
CA VAL A 98 -19.37 -4.90 12.81
C VAL A 98 -18.12 -5.39 12.11
N LYS A 99 -17.31 -6.19 12.82
CA LYS A 99 -16.26 -7.01 12.20
C LYS A 99 -16.86 -7.74 10.98
N LYS A 100 -16.57 -7.27 9.77
CA LYS A 100 -16.83 -8.03 8.55
C LYS A 100 -15.56 -8.77 8.17
N ALA A 101 -15.54 -10.05 8.53
CA ALA A 101 -14.76 -11.04 7.81
C ALA A 101 -15.52 -11.42 6.53
N SER A 102 -14.87 -11.25 5.37
CA SER A 102 -15.10 -11.99 4.12
C SER A 102 -13.87 -11.75 3.24
N THR A 103 -12.80 -12.55 3.39
CA THR A 103 -12.46 -13.66 2.48
C THR A 103 -12.37 -13.13 1.05
N VAL A 104 -11.22 -12.68 0.56
CA VAL A 104 -10.07 -13.50 0.15
C VAL A 104 -8.75 -12.79 0.46
N MET A 105 -8.14 -13.14 1.60
CA MET A 105 -6.70 -13.26 1.86
C MET A 105 -6.56 -13.91 3.26
N LEU A 106 -7.25 -15.03 3.47
CA LEU A 106 -6.92 -15.92 4.59
C LEU A 106 -5.70 -16.74 4.16
N SER A 107 -4.53 -16.12 4.24
CA SER A 107 -3.29 -16.81 4.55
C SER A 107 -2.34 -15.82 5.24
N ASN A 108 -2.46 -15.81 6.56
CA ASN A 108 -1.41 -15.59 7.54
C ASN A 108 -0.73 -14.21 7.55
N VAL A 109 -1.32 -13.30 8.33
CA VAL A 109 -0.56 -12.24 9.04
C VAL A 109 -0.21 -12.70 10.47
N TYR A 110 -0.32 -14.00 10.76
CA TYR A 110 -0.03 -14.59 12.08
C TYR A 110 1.05 -15.69 12.07
N ASP A 111 1.83 -15.83 11.00
CA ASP A 111 3.08 -16.60 11.05
C ASP A 111 4.25 -15.68 10.64
N MET A 112 4.84 -15.03 11.64
CA MET A 112 6.26 -14.70 11.62
C MET A 112 6.88 -15.48 12.77
N GLU A 113 7.53 -16.60 12.47
CA GLU A 113 8.69 -17.04 13.24
C GLU A 113 9.85 -16.06 13.05
#